data_AF-A0A075FR48-F1
#
_entry.id   AF-A0A075FR48-F1
#
_cell.length_a   1.000
_cell.length_b   1.000
_cell.length_c   1.000
_cell.angle_alpha   90.00
_cell.angle_beta   90.00
_cell.angle_gamma   90.00
#
_symmetry.space_group_name_H-M   'P 1'
#
loop_
_entity.id
_entity.type
_entity.pdbx_description
1 polymer ?
#
loop_
_entity_poly.entity_id
_entity_poly.type
_entity_poly.pdbx_seq_one_letter_code
_entity_poly.pdbx_strand_id
1 'polypeptide(L)' 'MPLQMSGIVSTDNFETVAENFADLNTVLSDAGCKFKKPHLIPLFLPFLALPDIRILSTGLVDVKNHSFLKIIT' A
#
# COMPACT_ATOMS: atom_id res chain seq x y z
N MET A 1 -8.00 -10.67 -4.52
CA MET A 1 -7.73 -11.22 -3.17
C MET A 1 -8.47 -10.42 -2.10
N PRO A 2 -9.53 -10.97 -1.49
CA PRO A 2 -10.23 -10.31 -0.37
C PRO A 2 -9.40 -10.39 0.92
N LEU A 3 -9.47 -9.35 1.77
CA LEU A 3 -8.86 -9.30 3.10
C LEU A 3 -9.95 -9.01 4.15
N GLN A 4 -10.85 -9.98 4.37
CA GLN A 4 -12.09 -9.78 5.14
C GLN A 4 -11.84 -9.40 6.61
N MET A 5 -10.73 -9.85 7.20
CA MET A 5 -10.38 -9.52 8.58
C MET A 5 -9.56 -8.23 8.63
N SER A 6 -10.24 -7.15 9.01
CA SER A 6 -9.66 -5.81 9.21
C SER A 6 -8.94 -5.22 7.99
N GLY A 7 -9.15 -5.75 6.78
CA GLY A 7 -8.40 -5.33 5.60
C GLY A 7 -6.94 -5.79 5.58
N ILE A 8 -6.55 -6.70 6.47
CA ILE A 8 -5.15 -7.15 6.64
C ILE A 8 -5.01 -8.65 6.37
N VAL A 9 -6.00 -9.45 6.78
CA VAL A 9 -5.94 -10.92 6.70
C VAL A 9 -7.17 -11.46 5.96
N SER A 10 -6.99 -12.47 5.11
CA SER A 10 -8.09 -13.23 4.50
C SER A 10 -8.57 -14.32 5.45
N THR A 11 -9.86 -14.64 5.43
CA THR A 11 -10.42 -15.79 6.14
C THR A 11 -10.46 -17.06 5.29
N ASP A 12 -10.00 -16.98 4.03
CA ASP A 12 -9.88 -18.13 3.13
C ASP A 12 -8.69 -19.04 3.52
N ASN A 13 -8.64 -20.25 2.94
CA ASN A 13 -7.52 -21.16 3.18
C ASN A 13 -6.20 -20.65 2.58
N PHE A 14 -5.09 -21.14 3.11
CA PHE A 14 -3.74 -20.68 2.77
C PHE A 14 -3.45 -20.82 1.28
N GLU A 15 -3.79 -21.96 0.67
CA GLU A 15 -3.51 -22.26 -0.73
C GLU A 15 -4.19 -21.26 -1.66
N THR A 16 -5.47 -20.98 -1.41
CA THR A 16 -6.27 -20.00 -2.18
C THR A 16 -5.68 -18.60 -2.04
N VAL A 17 -5.27 -18.20 -0.84
CA VAL A 17 -4.67 -16.88 -0.62
C VAL A 17 -3.31 -16.79 -1.31
N ALA A 18 -2.50 -17.85 -1.27
CA ALA A 18 -1.18 -17.89 -1.89
C ALA A 18 -1.26 -17.77 -3.42
N GLU A 19 -2.18 -18.51 -4.06
CA GLU A 19 -2.45 -18.42 -5.50
C GLU A 19 -2.91 -17.01 -5.88
N ASN A 20 -3.94 -16.49 -5.20
CA ASN A 20 -4.46 -15.13 -5.44
C ASN A 20 -3.40 -14.03 -5.24
N PHE A 21 -2.47 -14.22 -4.29
CA PHE A 21 -1.38 -13.29 -4.05
C PHE A 21 -0.32 -13.34 -5.16
N ALA A 22 -0.02 -14.52 -5.69
CA ALA A 22 0.85 -14.68 -6.84
C ALA A 22 0.26 -13.99 -8.08
N ASP A 23 -1.03 -14.22 -8.36
CA ASP A 23 -1.75 -13.60 -9.46
C ASP A 23 -1.76 -12.07 -9.36
N LEU A 24 -1.99 -11.52 -8.18
CA LEU A 24 -1.98 -10.07 -7.95
C LEU A 24 -0.61 -9.45 -8.29
N ASN A 25 0.50 -10.15 -8.00
CA ASN A 25 1.83 -9.67 -8.36
C ASN A 25 2.05 -9.70 -9.89
N THR A 26 1.57 -10.75 -10.56
CA THR A 26 1.61 -10.85 -12.03
C THR A 26 0.83 -9.71 -12.68
N VAL A 27 -0.41 -9.47 -12.25
CA VAL A 27 -1.25 -8.38 -12.79
C VAL A 27 -0.58 -7.02 -12.64
N LEU A 28 0.04 -6.74 -11.49
CA LEU A 28 0.74 -5.47 -11.27
C LEU A 28 2.01 -5.35 -12.12
N SER A 29 2.76 -6.46 -12.28
CA SER A 29 3.92 -6.52 -13.17
C SER A 29 3.52 -6.27 -14.63
N ASP A 30 2.46 -6.93 -15.09
CA ASP A 30 1.93 -6.81 -16.46
C ASP A 30 1.37 -5.42 -16.76
N ALA A 31 0.85 -4.73 -15.74
CA ALA A 31 0.48 -3.32 -15.82
C ALA A 31 1.68 -2.36 -15.90
N GLY A 32 2.91 -2.87 -15.93
CA GLY A 32 4.15 -2.09 -16.06
C GLY A 32 4.75 -1.62 -14.74
N CYS A 33 4.34 -2.19 -13.60
CA CYS A 33 4.93 -1.84 -12.32
C CYS A 33 6.38 -2.32 -12.24
N LYS A 34 7.31 -1.38 -12.01
CA LYS A 34 8.76 -1.66 -11.96
C LYS A 34 9.23 -2.20 -10.61
N PHE A 35 8.37 -2.17 -9.58
CA PHE A 35 8.73 -2.60 -8.24
C PHE A 35 8.66 -4.13 -8.12
N LYS A 36 9.70 -4.75 -7.55
CA LYS A 36 9.77 -6.21 -7.34
C LYS A 36 8.65 -6.75 -6.44
N LYS A 37 8.16 -5.93 -5.50
CA LYS A 37 7.06 -6.25 -4.58
C LYS A 37 6.06 -5.09 -4.57
N PRO A 38 5.24 -4.96 -5.62
CA PRO A 38 4.45 -3.76 -5.85
C PRO A 38 3.39 -3.54 -4.76
N HIS A 39 2.84 -4.62 -4.20
CA HIS A 39 1.89 -4.59 -3.09
C HIS A 39 2.46 -4.02 -1.77
N LEU A 40 3.79 -4.01 -1.57
CA LEU A 40 4.39 -3.45 -0.35
C LEU A 40 4.52 -1.94 -0.39
N ILE A 41 4.58 -1.33 -1.57
CA ILE A 41 4.83 0.11 -1.70
C ILE A 41 3.74 0.95 -1.01
N PRO A 42 2.44 0.66 -1.20
CA PRO A 42 1.37 1.41 -0.54
C PRO A 42 1.41 1.36 0.99
N LEU A 43 1.95 0.29 1.59
CA LEU A 43 2.02 0.12 3.05
C LEU A 43 2.85 1.21 3.73
N PHE A 44 3.84 1.75 3.02
CA PHE A 44 4.74 2.78 3.55
C PHE A 44 4.24 4.20 3.30
N LEU A 45 3.27 4.40 2.40
CA LEU A 45 2.74 5.72 2.09
C LEU A 45 2.15 6.43 3.31
N PRO A 46 1.36 5.77 4.19
CA PRO A 46 0.84 6.42 5.40
C PRO A 46 1.75 6.25 6.62
N PHE A 47 2.95 5.68 6.48
CA PHE A 47 3.77 5.30 7.63
C PHE A 47 4.57 6.48 8.20
N LEU A 48 3.96 7.15 9.18
CA LEU A 48 4.47 8.36 9.84
C LEU A 48 5.77 8.19 10.64
N ALA A 49 6.20 6.95 10.91
CA ALA A 49 7.47 6.70 11.60
C ALA A 49 8.70 6.98 10.71
N LEU A 50 8.50 7.07 9.40
CA LEU A 50 9.57 7.36 8.46
C LEU A 50 9.58 8.88 8.14
N PRO A 51 10.72 9.57 8.26
CA PRO A 51 10.75 11.02 8.39
C PRO A 51 10.74 11.73 7.03
N ASP A 52 9.75 11.54 6.16
CA ASP A 52 9.63 12.30 4.89
C ASP A 52 8.14 12.58 4.58
N ILE A 53 7.82 13.01 3.35
CA ILE A 53 6.44 13.28 2.93
C ILE A 53 5.63 11.98 2.87
N ARG A 54 4.48 11.93 3.56
CA ARG A 54 3.56 10.78 3.61
C ARG A 54 2.21 11.14 3.01
N ILE A 55 1.52 10.11 2.51
CA ILE A 55 0.16 10.23 1.97
C ILE A 55 -0.77 9.58 2.99
N LEU A 56 -1.58 10.40 3.65
CA LEU A 56 -2.65 9.96 4.53
C LEU A 56 -4.01 10.14 3.84
N SER A 57 -5.05 9.54 4.42
CA SER A 57 -6.44 9.83 4.02
C SER A 57 -6.84 11.29 4.23
N THR A 58 -6.10 12.02 5.09
CA THR A 58 -6.29 13.45 5.36
C THR A 58 -5.47 14.37 4.46
N GLY A 59 -4.61 13.82 3.58
CA GLY A 59 -3.81 14.60 2.62
C GLY A 59 -2.32 14.27 2.66
N LEU A 60 -1.51 15.14 2.04
CA LEU A 60 -0.05 15.06 2.06
C LEU A 60 0.50 15.67 3.36
N VAL A 61 1.30 14.92 4.10
CA VAL A 61 1.89 15.33 5.37
C VAL A 61 3.40 15.39 5.26
N ASP A 62 3.99 16.52 5.62
CA ASP A 62 5.41 16.64 5.92
C ASP A 62 5.65 16.19 7.37
N VAL A 63 6.19 14.98 7.53
CA VAL A 63 6.44 14.38 8.85
C VAL A 63 7.50 15.15 9.62
N LYS A 64 8.51 15.72 8.96
CA LYS A 64 9.59 16.46 9.63
C LYS A 64 9.06 17.74 10.26
N ASN A 65 8.19 18.44 9.54
CA ASN A 65 7.63 19.73 9.96
C ASN A 65 6.27 19.62 10.66
N HIS A 66 5.75 18.40 10.85
CA HIS A 66 4.43 18.14 11.45
C HIS A 66 3.31 18.98 10.82
N SER A 67 3.30 19.11 9.49
CA SER A 67 2.38 19.99 8.78
C SER A 67 1.78 19.34 7.54
N PHE A 68 0.61 19.81 7.12
CA PHE A 68 0.01 19.42 5.86
C PHE A 68 0.62 20.24 4.72
N LEU A 69 1.00 19.56 3.64
CA LEU A 69 1.40 20.22 2.41
C LEU A 69 0.17 20.70 1.65
N LYS A 70 0.17 21.98 1.29
CA LYS A 70 -0.87 22.56 0.44
C LYS A 70 -0.74 21.97 -0.96
N ILE A 71 -1.74 21.19 -1.36
CA ILE A 71 -1.85 20.72 -2.74
C ILE A 71 -2.43 21.89 -3.55
N ILE A 72 -1.75 22.30 -4.62
CA ILE A 72 -2.31 23.26 -5.58
C ILE A 72 -3.39 22.49 -6.34
N THR A 73 -4.64 22.86 -6.11
CA THR A 73 -5.79 22.42 -6.92
C THR A 73 -6.02 23.44 -8.03
#